data_AF-A0A5J4ZSX9-F1
#
_entry.id   AF-A0A5J4ZSX9-F1
#
_cell.length_a   1.000
_cell.length_b   1.000
_cell.length_c   1.000
_cell.angle_alpha   90.00
_cell.angle_beta   90.00
_cell.angle_gamma   90.00
#
_symmetry.space_group_name_H-M   'P 1'
#
loop_
_entity.id
_entity.type
_entity.pdbx_description
1 polymer ?
#
loop_
_entity_poly.entity_id
_entity_poly.type
_entity_poly.pdbx_seq_one_letter_code
_entity_poly.pdbx_strand_id
1 'polypeptide(L)'
;MLDSSNLPRWLEVLLREKFFNACIIHEEAKKNEKNVYCLDCCQSICPHCLSPHRSHRLLQIRRYVYHDVIRLGDAEKLMDCAFVQSYTTNSAKVVFLNQRPQTRPFRGSWQHLYYLRQGPARPISLLFSLLQASTYTEN
;
A
#
# COMPACT_ATOMS: atom_id res chain seq x y z
N MET A 1 15.30 -9.42 11.86
CA MET A 1 15.39 -8.08 11.23
C MET A 1 15.20 -8.30 9.73
N LEU A 2 14.15 -7.74 9.14
CA LEU A 2 13.89 -7.87 7.69
C LEU A 2 15.01 -7.13 6.96
N ASP A 3 15.87 -7.88 6.27
CA ASP A 3 16.97 -7.29 5.53
C ASP A 3 16.37 -6.42 4.41
N SER A 4 16.54 -5.10 4.53
CA SER A 4 15.95 -4.09 3.65
C SER A 4 16.70 -4.00 2.31
N SER A 5 17.64 -4.91 2.06
CA SER A 5 18.64 -4.87 1.00
C SER A 5 18.09 -5.12 -0.42
N ASN A 6 16.82 -5.52 -0.57
CA ASN A 6 16.24 -5.88 -1.88
C ASN A 6 14.85 -5.29 -2.18
N LEU A 7 14.35 -4.33 -1.38
CA LEU A 7 13.12 -3.62 -1.76
C LEU A 7 13.43 -2.47 -2.71
N PRO A 8 12.60 -2.23 -3.75
CA PRO A 8 12.70 -1.01 -4.52
C PRO A 8 12.53 0.20 -3.60
N ARG A 9 13.34 1.24 -3.80
CA ARG A 9 13.29 2.48 -3.00
C ARG A 9 11.88 3.06 -2.90
N TRP A 10 11.13 3.05 -4.00
CA TRP A 10 9.76 3.59 -4.01
C TRP A 10 8.84 2.81 -3.07
N LEU A 11 9.07 1.51 -2.87
CA LEU A 11 8.25 0.70 -1.99
C LEU A 11 8.67 0.87 -0.53
N GLU A 12 9.97 0.92 -0.27
CA GLU A 12 10.50 1.19 1.07
C GLU A 12 9.96 2.51 1.62
N VAL A 13 10.02 3.58 0.82
CA VAL A 13 9.48 4.89 1.22
C VAL A 13 7.97 4.84 1.35
N LEU A 14 7.23 4.23 0.41
CA LEU A 14 5.77 4.09 0.48
C LEU A 14 5.30 3.46 1.80
N LEU A 15 6.01 2.44 2.30
CA LEU A 15 5.64 1.73 3.53
C LEU A 15 5.99 2.51 4.81
N ARG A 16 7.03 3.35 4.76
CA ARG A 16 7.50 4.16 5.91
C ARG A 16 6.88 5.55 5.98
N GLU A 17 6.38 6.05 4.86
CA GLU A 17 5.84 7.40 4.72
C GLU A 17 4.61 7.64 5.61
N LYS A 18 4.53 8.84 6.17
CA LYS A 18 3.37 9.29 6.94
C LYS A 18 2.51 10.19 6.06
N PHE A 19 1.51 9.60 5.43
CA PHE A 19 0.60 10.34 4.56
C PHE A 19 -0.31 11.29 5.35
N PHE A 20 -0.88 12.24 4.63
CA PHE A 20 -1.80 13.27 5.13
C PHE A 20 -1.15 14.33 6.03
N ASN A 21 0.18 14.41 6.05
CA ASN A 21 0.88 15.58 6.59
C ASN A 21 0.71 16.80 5.67
N ALA A 22 0.75 18.00 6.23
CA ALA A 22 0.67 19.24 5.46
C ALA A 22 1.86 19.40 4.51
N CYS A 23 1.60 19.95 3.32
CA CYS A 23 2.65 20.33 2.38
C CYS A 23 3.30 21.65 2.80
N ILE A 24 4.63 21.63 3.00
CA ILE A 24 5.41 22.82 3.37
C ILE A 24 5.50 23.88 2.25
N ILE A 25 5.31 23.49 0.99
CA ILE A 25 5.35 24.41 -0.16
C ILE A 25 4.01 25.14 -0.32
N HIS A 26 2.92 24.47 0.07
CA HIS A 26 1.55 24.95 -0.11
C HIS A 26 0.83 25.03 1.24
N GLU A 27 1.49 25.57 2.26
CA GLU A 27 1.00 25.55 3.65
C GLU A 27 -0.34 26.28 3.81
N GLU A 28 -0.51 27.42 3.12
CA GLU A 28 -1.72 28.24 3.19
C GLU A 28 -2.84 27.75 2.25
N ALA A 29 -2.54 26.81 1.35
CA ALA A 29 -3.51 26.33 0.38
C ALA A 29 -4.50 25.36 1.04
N LYS A 30 -5.79 25.50 0.70
CA LYS A 30 -6.78 24.47 1.05
C LYS A 30 -6.41 23.14 0.40
N LYS A 31 -6.68 22.02 1.10
CA LYS A 31 -6.39 20.65 0.63
C LYS A 31 -4.90 20.42 0.32
N ASN A 32 -4.02 20.88 1.19
CA ASN A 32 -2.57 20.74 1.06
C ASN A 32 -2.01 19.45 1.69
N GLU A 33 -2.86 18.53 2.12
CA GLU A 33 -2.44 17.25 2.67
C GLU A 33 -1.70 16.41 1.62
N LYS A 34 -0.58 15.82 2.01
CA LYS A 34 0.20 14.90 1.17
C LYS A 34 -0.48 13.53 1.09
N ASN A 35 -1.41 13.39 0.17
CA ASN A 35 -2.21 12.17 -0.03
C ASN A 35 -1.94 11.48 -1.38
N VAL A 36 -0.99 11.97 -2.16
CA VAL A 36 -0.52 11.33 -3.40
C VAL A 36 0.92 10.87 -3.20
N TYR A 37 1.24 9.66 -3.64
CA TYR A 37 2.60 9.15 -3.64
C TYR A 37 3.14 9.09 -5.08
N CYS A 38 4.28 9.72 -5.33
CA CYS A 38 4.96 9.64 -6.62
C CYS A 38 6.02 8.54 -6.55
N LEU A 39 5.86 7.50 -7.38
CA LEU A 39 6.78 6.36 -7.40
C LEU A 39 8.14 6.77 -7.97
N ASP A 40 8.16 7.62 -8.98
CA ASP A 40 9.38 8.00 -9.69
C ASP A 40 10.25 8.96 -8.84
N CYS A 41 9.60 9.83 -8.06
CA CYS A 41 10.30 10.72 -7.12
C CYS A 41 10.47 10.11 -5.73
N CYS A 42 9.85 8.95 -5.46
CA CYS A 42 9.85 8.29 -4.14
C CYS A 42 9.44 9.24 -3.00
N GLN A 43 8.36 10.00 -3.17
CA GLN A 43 7.92 10.98 -2.16
C GLN A 43 6.40 11.16 -2.13
N SER A 44 5.87 11.53 -0.96
CA SER A 44 4.50 12.02 -0.82
C SER A 44 4.36 13.50 -1.22
N ILE A 45 3.30 13.81 -1.96
CA ILE A 45 2.98 15.13 -2.50
C ILE A 45 1.50 15.45 -2.27
N CYS A 46 1.17 16.74 -2.23
CA CYS A 46 -0.22 17.20 -2.19
C CYS A 46 -0.77 17.42 -3.62
N PRO A 47 -2.10 17.60 -3.78
CA PRO A 47 -2.71 17.86 -5.10
C PRO A 47 -2.15 19.08 -5.84
N HIS A 48 -1.64 20.09 -5.14
CA HIS A 48 -1.04 21.29 -5.76
C HIS A 48 0.34 21.01 -6.34
N CYS A 49 1.04 20.01 -5.84
CA CYS A 49 2.33 19.57 -6.36
C CYS A 49 2.21 18.69 -7.62
N LEU A 50 1.02 18.43 -8.15
CA LEU A 50 0.85 17.51 -9.29
C LEU A 50 1.44 18.03 -10.60
N SER A 51 1.52 19.34 -10.80
CA SER A 51 1.95 19.92 -12.08
C SER A 51 3.36 19.46 -12.52
N PRO A 52 4.39 19.47 -11.65
CA PRO A 52 5.70 18.92 -12.01
C PRO A 52 5.74 17.38 -12.10
N HIS A 53 4.70 16.67 -11.68
CA HIS A 53 4.63 15.20 -11.68
C HIS A 53 3.61 14.64 -12.68
N ARG A 54 3.15 15.43 -13.66
CA ARG A 54 2.08 15.03 -14.61
C ARG A 54 2.39 13.76 -15.40
N SER A 55 3.65 13.53 -15.73
CA SER A 55 4.12 12.36 -16.48
C SER A 55 4.58 11.21 -15.59
N HIS A 56 4.53 11.38 -14.26
CA HIS A 56 5.03 10.37 -13.33
C HIS A 56 3.94 9.35 -12.97
N ARG A 57 4.38 8.22 -12.44
CA ARG A 57 3.52 7.20 -11.84
C ARG A 57 3.09 7.67 -10.45
N LEU A 58 1.79 7.90 -10.30
CA LEU A 58 1.19 8.46 -9.09
C LEU A 58 0.18 7.47 -8.47
N LEU A 59 0.31 7.23 -7.17
CA LEU A 59 -0.66 6.49 -6.37
C LEU A 59 -1.47 7.43 -5.50
N GLN A 60 -2.79 7.35 -5.61
CA GLN A 60 -3.67 8.03 -4.67
C GLN A 60 -3.80 7.22 -3.38
N ILE A 61 -3.29 7.78 -2.29
CA ILE A 61 -3.47 7.22 -0.95
C ILE A 61 -4.79 7.73 -0.38
N ARG A 62 -5.54 6.81 0.23
CA ARG A 62 -6.82 7.09 0.88
C ARG A 62 -6.76 6.61 2.32
N ARG A 63 -7.52 7.25 3.20
CA ARG A 63 -7.64 6.82 4.59
C ARG A 63 -8.97 6.12 4.77
N TYR A 64 -8.93 4.84 5.14
CA TYR A 64 -10.11 4.11 5.56
C TYR A 64 -10.03 3.82 7.05
N VAL A 65 -10.96 4.40 7.80
CA VAL A 65 -10.91 4.46 9.27
C VAL A 65 -9.58 5.10 9.71
N TYR A 66 -8.63 4.31 10.19
CA TYR A 66 -7.32 4.78 10.69
C TYR A 66 -6.13 4.23 9.89
N HIS A 67 -6.39 3.68 8.70
CA HIS A 67 -5.35 3.04 7.90
C HIS A 67 -5.25 3.64 6.51
N ASP A 68 -4.01 3.77 6.05
CA ASP A 68 -3.70 4.19 4.70
C ASP A 68 -3.86 3.00 3.74
N VAL A 69 -4.66 3.22 2.71
CA VAL A 69 -5.05 2.23 1.71
C VAL A 69 -4.89 2.79 0.31
N ILE A 70 -4.71 1.88 -0.65
CA ILE A 70 -4.77 2.17 -2.08
C ILE A 70 -5.89 1.35 -2.71
N ARG A 71 -6.50 1.86 -3.77
CA ARG A 71 -7.46 1.04 -4.54
C ARG A 71 -6.67 0.01 -5.34
N LEU A 72 -7.16 -1.23 -5.37
CA LEU A 72 -6.50 -2.30 -6.11
C LEU A 72 -6.32 -1.92 -7.59
N GLY A 73 -7.37 -1.40 -8.24
CA GLY A 73 -7.29 -0.97 -9.64
C GLY A 73 -6.39 0.23 -9.90
N ASP A 74 -6.03 1.03 -8.89
CA ASP A 74 -5.00 2.07 -9.04
C ASP A 74 -3.60 1.45 -8.93
N ALA A 75 -3.43 0.45 -8.06
CA ALA A 75 -2.18 -0.28 -7.87
C ALA A 75 -1.83 -1.17 -9.08
N GLU A 76 -2.81 -1.91 -9.61
CA GLU A 76 -2.65 -2.82 -10.76
C GLU A 76 -2.16 -2.12 -12.04
N LYS A 77 -2.43 -0.81 -12.18
CA LYS A 77 -1.92 -0.01 -13.30
C LYS A 77 -0.41 0.23 -13.21
N LEU A 78 0.18 0.06 -12.04
CA LEU A 78 1.56 0.45 -11.74
C LEU A 78 2.44 -0.74 -11.31
N MET A 79 1.85 -1.82 -10.79
CA MET A 79 2.55 -3.00 -10.32
C MET A 79 1.67 -4.25 -10.38
N ASP A 80 2.31 -5.43 -10.50
CA ASP A 80 1.59 -6.70 -10.38
C ASP A 80 1.08 -6.90 -8.95
N CYS A 81 -0.23 -7.11 -8.84
CA CYS A 81 -0.94 -7.29 -7.59
C CYS A 81 -1.47 -8.73 -7.41
N ALA A 82 -1.08 -9.69 -8.25
CA ALA A 82 -1.61 -11.06 -8.23
C ALA A 82 -1.54 -11.73 -6.84
N PHE A 83 -0.50 -11.43 -6.06
CA PHE A 83 -0.28 -11.99 -4.72
C PHE A 83 -0.67 -11.02 -3.59
N VAL A 84 -1.33 -9.90 -3.91
CA VAL A 84 -1.79 -8.88 -2.95
C VAL A 84 -3.14 -9.24 -2.40
N GLN A 85 -3.23 -9.34 -1.07
CA GLN A 85 -4.54 -9.43 -0.43
C GLN A 85 -5.28 -8.11 -0.64
N SER A 86 -6.38 -8.18 -1.39
CA SER A 86 -7.37 -7.13 -1.46
C SER A 86 -8.53 -7.37 -0.50
N TYR A 87 -9.16 -6.27 -0.08
CA TYR A 87 -10.33 -6.24 0.78
C TYR A 87 -11.43 -5.46 0.09
N THR A 88 -12.67 -5.92 0.19
CA THR A 88 -13.83 -5.14 -0.28
C THR A 88 -14.29 -4.20 0.82
N THR A 89 -14.39 -2.92 0.50
CA THR A 89 -14.84 -1.87 1.41
C THR A 89 -15.61 -0.82 0.61
N ASN A 90 -16.85 -0.53 1.03
CA ASN A 90 -17.76 0.35 0.29
C ASN A 90 -17.86 -0.02 -1.21
N SER A 91 -18.02 -1.31 -1.49
CA SER A 91 -18.09 -1.88 -2.84
C SER A 91 -16.85 -1.68 -3.72
N ALA A 92 -15.71 -1.25 -3.15
CA ALA A 92 -14.44 -1.11 -3.85
C ALA A 92 -13.39 -2.08 -3.27
N LYS A 93 -12.53 -2.63 -4.15
CA LYS A 93 -11.36 -3.40 -3.72
C LYS A 93 -10.22 -2.47 -3.32
N VAL A 94 -9.72 -2.63 -2.10
CA VAL A 94 -8.63 -1.84 -1.53
C VAL A 94 -7.54 -2.74 -0.97
N VAL A 95 -6.34 -2.19 -0.89
CA VAL A 95 -5.16 -2.83 -0.34
C VAL A 95 -4.61 -1.96 0.78
N PHE A 96 -4.29 -2.57 1.92
CA PHE A 96 -3.65 -1.90 3.04
C PHE A 96 -2.15 -1.80 2.81
N LEU A 97 -1.58 -0.61 3.01
CA LEU A 97 -0.13 -0.40 2.89
C LEU A 97 0.62 -1.15 4.00
N ASN A 98 0.17 -0.98 5.24
CA ASN A 98 0.78 -1.59 6.41
C ASN A 98 -0.08 -2.71 7.00
N GLN A 99 0.58 -3.72 7.58
CA GLN A 99 -0.11 -4.81 8.26
C GLN A 99 -0.94 -4.27 9.42
N ARG A 100 -2.19 -4.70 9.53
CA ARG A 100 -2.98 -4.45 10.73
C ARG A 100 -2.45 -5.34 11.85
N PRO A 101 -2.21 -4.81 13.06
CA PRO A 101 -2.07 -5.66 14.23
C PRO A 101 -3.32 -6.53 14.33
N GLN A 102 -3.19 -7.87 14.24
CA GLN A 102 -4.33 -8.77 14.37
C GLN A 102 -4.80 -8.74 15.84
N THR A 103 -5.73 -7.83 16.14
CA THR A 103 -6.34 -7.73 17.46
C THR A 103 -7.50 -8.72 17.54
N ARG A 104 -7.18 -10.00 17.82
CA ARG A 104 -7.97 -11.00 18.60
C ARG A 104 -7.64 -12.44 18.16
N PRO A 105 -7.44 -13.39 19.09
CA PRO A 105 -7.75 -14.79 18.83
C PRO A 105 -9.29 -14.91 18.76
N PHE A 106 -9.85 -15.01 17.55
CA PHE A 106 -11.30 -15.05 17.34
C PHE A 106 -11.78 -16.51 17.31
N ARG A 107 -12.55 -16.93 18.32
CA ARG A 107 -13.14 -18.27 18.40
C ARG A 107 -14.41 -18.33 17.54
N GLY A 108 -14.43 -19.18 16.52
CA GLY A 108 -15.66 -19.51 15.76
C GLY A 108 -15.42 -20.37 14.53
N SER A 109 -16.12 -21.51 14.44
CA SER A 109 -16.00 -22.55 13.40
C SER A 109 -16.40 -22.11 11.98
N TRP A 110 -16.99 -20.92 11.82
CA TRP A 110 -17.34 -20.32 10.52
C TRP A 110 -16.12 -19.88 9.70
N GLN A 111 -14.94 -19.82 10.33
CA GLN A 111 -13.72 -19.32 9.70
C GLN A 111 -13.06 -20.33 8.75
N HIS A 112 -13.25 -21.64 8.92
CA HIS A 112 -12.60 -22.64 8.07
C HIS A 112 -13.05 -22.49 6.60
N LEU A 113 -14.32 -22.18 6.34
CA LEU A 113 -14.83 -21.97 4.99
C LEU A 113 -14.45 -20.60 4.38
N TYR A 114 -14.24 -19.56 5.19
CA TYR A 114 -13.74 -18.27 4.72
C TYR A 114 -12.22 -18.27 4.49
N TYR A 115 -11.43 -18.94 5.35
CA TYR A 115 -9.98 -19.13 5.17
C TYR A 115 -9.63 -20.07 4.01
N LEU A 116 -10.46 -21.08 3.73
CA LEU A 116 -10.25 -21.96 2.57
C LEU A 116 -10.59 -21.28 1.22
N ARG A 117 -11.42 -20.23 1.23
CA ARG A 117 -11.75 -19.45 0.02
C ARG A 117 -10.84 -18.23 -0.19
N GLN A 118 -10.23 -17.72 0.86
CA GLN A 118 -9.27 -16.61 0.85
C GLN A 118 -8.14 -16.98 1.82
N GLY A 119 -7.06 -17.54 1.28
CA GLY A 119 -5.89 -17.98 2.05
C GLY A 119 -5.27 -16.89 2.94
N PRO A 120 -4.25 -17.20 3.76
CA PRO A 120 -3.68 -16.26 4.71
C PRO A 120 -3.16 -15.00 4.00
N ALA A 121 -3.92 -13.92 4.17
CA ALA A 121 -3.74 -12.60 3.60
C ALA A 121 -2.35 -12.00 3.87
N ARG A 122 -1.65 -11.59 2.81
CA ARG A 122 -0.36 -10.89 2.88
C ARG A 122 -0.54 -9.41 2.45
N PRO A 123 -0.25 -8.42 3.33
CA PRO A 123 -0.19 -7.01 2.93
C PRO A 123 0.91 -6.77 1.86
N ILE A 124 0.92 -5.60 1.22
CA ILE A 124 1.96 -5.26 0.21
C ILE A 124 3.36 -5.45 0.78
N SER A 125 3.56 -5.15 2.06
CA SER A 125 4.82 -5.38 2.78
C SER A 125 5.28 -6.86 2.79
N LEU A 126 4.38 -7.83 2.57
CA LEU A 126 4.67 -9.26 2.55
C LEU A 126 4.69 -9.90 1.14
N LEU A 127 4.36 -9.16 0.08
CA LEU A 127 4.50 -9.70 -1.30
C LEU A 127 5.95 -9.92 -1.69
N PHE A 128 6.81 -8.95 -1.36
CA PHE A 128 8.18 -8.98 -1.83
C PHE A 128 9.03 -10.00 -1.05
N SER A 129 8.61 -10.37 0.16
CA SER A 129 9.23 -11.49 0.89
C SER A 129 8.99 -12.85 0.23
N LEU A 130 7.92 -13.01 -0.56
CA LEU A 130 7.65 -14.26 -1.30
C LEU A 130 8.29 -14.30 -2.68
N LEU A 131 8.32 -13.18 -3.41
CA LEU A 131 9.00 -13.11 -4.70
C LEU A 131 10.51 -13.38 -4.56
N GLN A 132 11.13 -12.97 -3.44
CA GLN A 132 12.50 -13.34 -3.12
C GLN A 132 12.63 -14.83 -2.78
N ALA A 133 11.68 -15.42 -2.06
CA ALA A 133 11.73 -16.85 -1.72
C ALA A 133 11.64 -17.76 -2.97
N SER A 134 10.92 -17.33 -4.00
CA SER A 134 10.84 -18.05 -5.29
C SER A 134 12.13 -17.96 -6.12
N THR A 135 12.92 -16.90 -5.97
CA THR A 135 14.22 -16.76 -6.67
C THR A 135 15.38 -17.44 -5.93
N TYR A 136 15.19 -17.85 -4.67
CA TYR A 136 16.19 -18.62 -3.90
C TYR A 136 15.97 -20.14 -3.97
N THR A 137 14.91 -20.62 -4.61
CA THR A 137 14.66 -22.07 -4.81
C THR A 137 15.05 -22.57 -6.21
N GLU A 138 15.66 -21.74 -7.04
CA GLU A 138 16.26 -22.15 -8.34
C GLU A 138 17.77 -21.89 -8.38
N ASN A 139 18.51 -22.41 -7.39
CA ASN A 139 19.93 -22.71 -7.51
C ASN A 139 20.30 -23.88 -6.60
#